data_AF-A0A6P1YEA0-F1
#
_entry.id   AF-A0A6P1YEA0-F1
#
_cell.length_a   1.000
_cell.length_b   1.000
_cell.length_c   1.000
_cell.angle_alpha   90.00
_cell.angle_beta   90.00
_cell.angle_gamma   90.00
#
_symmetry.space_group_name_H-M   'P 1'
#
loop_
_entity.id
_entity.type
_entity.pdbx_description
1 polymer ?
#
loop_
_entity_poly.entity_id
_entity_poly.type
_entity_poly.pdbx_seq_one_letter_code
_entity_poly.pdbx_strand_id
1 'polypeptide(L)'
;MKKVLSIGMFICLMFVSVINVNAESIKAKIERLEPEEIYKNMLNNKYDEGELIVNRKENQNNNVDANKEIQELLKLRNQILSEKRYKEDNTIEENIFKNNNRVNNVTIKSSDYNRQKAVEYAKKYNGAEYGPTSTKGYNNDYPVFKYDCTNFVSQCLKAGGMKEVRSSGNNAWERADNWFCDTKDARELKEVSLTWRHTNSFKRYWKVNCAKYKIYDVSETDSWSEFHKTLWDFLVKGDVVQLCDKDGDPWHTIIVTGYHFDSGNKDDILYSAHTNNKENASLYNVVKNLPDSDKIIVYDMK
;
A
#
# COMPACT_ATOMS: atom_id res chain seq x y z
N MET A 1 -64.08 -2.87 15.99
CA MET A 1 -62.69 -3.25 16.34
C MET A 1 -61.95 -3.65 15.07
N LYS A 2 -60.83 -2.94 14.76
CA LYS A 2 -59.73 -3.29 13.83
C LYS A 2 -60.15 -3.48 12.34
N LYS A 3 -59.47 -2.91 11.35
CA LYS A 3 -58.02 -2.81 11.17
C LYS A 3 -57.62 -1.53 10.42
N VAL A 4 -56.76 -0.75 11.07
CA VAL A 4 -55.80 0.15 10.44
C VAL A 4 -54.66 -0.73 9.90
N LEU A 5 -54.62 -0.89 8.58
CA LEU A 5 -53.54 -1.48 7.75
C LEU A 5 -53.91 -0.96 6.34
N SER A 6 -53.09 -0.25 5.56
CA SER A 6 -51.65 -0.34 5.41
C SER A 6 -51.16 0.88 4.59
N ILE A 7 -51.16 2.08 5.18
CA ILE A 7 -50.53 3.26 4.54
C ILE A 7 -49.00 3.17 4.65
N GLY A 8 -48.48 2.50 5.69
CA GLY A 8 -47.05 2.30 5.89
C GLY A 8 -46.37 1.42 4.82
N MET A 9 -47.08 0.48 4.19
CA MET A 9 -46.48 -0.44 3.20
C MET A 9 -46.32 0.21 1.82
N PHE A 10 -47.15 1.20 1.47
CA PHE A 10 -47.03 1.96 0.23
C PHE A 10 -45.87 2.98 0.27
N ILE A 11 -45.65 3.61 1.44
CA ILE A 11 -44.52 4.53 1.63
C ILE A 11 -43.19 3.76 1.64
N CYS A 12 -43.15 2.56 2.24
CA CYS A 12 -41.95 1.72 2.25
C CYS A 12 -41.56 1.24 0.83
N LEU A 13 -42.53 0.88 -0.02
CA LEU A 13 -42.26 0.46 -1.41
C LEU A 13 -41.73 1.61 -2.28
N MET A 14 -42.24 2.84 -2.10
CA MET A 14 -41.75 4.01 -2.83
C MET A 14 -40.35 4.44 -2.39
N PHE A 15 -40.04 4.40 -1.10
CA PHE A 15 -38.68 4.68 -0.62
C PHE A 15 -37.67 3.60 -1.06
N VAL A 16 -38.05 2.32 -1.07
CA VAL A 16 -37.18 1.24 -1.57
C VAL A 16 -36.95 1.39 -3.09
N SER A 17 -37.96 1.77 -3.87
CA SER A 17 -37.76 2.03 -5.31
C SER A 17 -36.91 3.27 -5.60
N VAL A 18 -37.06 4.35 -4.83
CA VAL A 18 -36.26 5.58 -5.03
C VAL A 18 -34.80 5.34 -4.60
N ILE A 19 -34.56 4.59 -3.53
CA ILE A 19 -33.20 4.22 -3.11
C ILE A 19 -32.54 3.26 -4.12
N ASN A 20 -33.27 2.27 -4.65
CA ASN A 20 -32.74 1.37 -5.68
C ASN A 20 -32.45 2.09 -7.00
N VAL A 21 -33.34 2.98 -7.46
CA VAL A 21 -33.11 3.79 -8.67
C VAL A 21 -31.90 4.71 -8.48
N ASN A 22 -31.71 5.27 -7.29
CA ASN A 22 -30.56 6.15 -7.04
C ASN A 22 -29.25 5.35 -6.95
N ALA A 23 -29.25 4.18 -6.32
CA ALA A 23 -28.08 3.30 -6.23
C ALA A 23 -27.69 2.72 -7.60
N GLU A 24 -28.65 2.30 -8.42
CA GLU A 24 -28.39 1.88 -9.80
C GLU A 24 -27.93 3.05 -10.68
N SER A 25 -28.49 4.25 -10.50
CA SER A 25 -28.03 5.43 -11.24
C SER A 25 -26.61 5.84 -10.88
N ILE A 26 -26.23 5.78 -9.59
CA ILE A 26 -24.88 6.09 -9.11
C ILE A 26 -23.90 5.01 -9.58
N LYS A 27 -24.26 3.73 -9.46
CA LYS A 27 -23.44 2.61 -9.94
C LYS A 27 -23.23 2.68 -11.46
N ALA A 28 -24.28 3.04 -12.21
CA ALA A 28 -24.21 3.25 -13.66
C ALA A 28 -23.52 4.57 -14.06
N LYS A 29 -23.36 5.53 -13.14
CA LYS A 29 -22.56 6.76 -13.35
C LYS A 29 -21.08 6.49 -13.10
N ILE A 30 -20.76 5.69 -12.09
CA ILE A 30 -19.40 5.24 -11.78
C ILE A 30 -18.87 4.28 -12.86
N GLU A 31 -19.72 3.42 -13.42
CA GLU A 31 -19.36 2.52 -14.53
C GLU A 31 -19.27 3.23 -15.89
N ARG A 32 -19.70 4.50 -16.01
CA ARG A 32 -19.72 5.27 -17.26
C ARG A 32 -18.72 6.44 -17.32
N LEU A 33 -17.89 6.63 -16.30
CA LEU A 33 -16.79 7.59 -16.42
C LEU A 33 -15.75 6.97 -17.36
N GLU A 34 -15.56 7.59 -18.52
CA GLU A 34 -14.48 7.25 -19.42
C GLU A 34 -13.14 7.34 -18.66
N PRO A 35 -12.14 6.50 -18.97
CA PRO A 35 -10.84 6.49 -18.28
C PRO A 35 -10.21 7.89 -18.13
N GLU A 36 -10.42 8.78 -19.10
CA GLU A 36 -9.94 10.17 -19.08
C GLU A 36 -10.61 11.05 -18.01
N GLU A 37 -11.88 10.81 -17.70
CA GLU A 37 -12.63 11.59 -16.70
C GLU A 37 -12.28 11.13 -15.29
N ILE A 38 -12.07 9.82 -15.10
CA ILE A 38 -11.48 9.26 -13.87
C ILE A 38 -10.10 9.88 -13.64
N TYR A 39 -9.28 9.94 -14.69
CA TYR A 39 -7.94 10.50 -14.65
C TYR A 39 -7.93 12.00 -14.26
N LYS A 40 -8.78 12.81 -14.91
CA LYS A 40 -8.93 14.24 -14.56
C LYS A 40 -9.37 14.43 -13.11
N ASN A 41 -10.29 13.62 -12.62
CA ASN A 41 -10.74 13.69 -11.23
C ASN A 41 -9.64 13.28 -10.25
N MET A 42 -8.82 12.28 -10.59
CA MET A 42 -7.66 11.90 -9.78
C MET A 42 -6.64 13.03 -9.70
N LEU A 43 -6.29 13.64 -10.84
CA LEU A 43 -5.39 14.79 -10.88
C LEU A 43 -5.93 15.97 -10.06
N ASN A 44 -7.20 16.34 -10.27
CA ASN A 44 -7.82 17.45 -9.53
C ASN A 44 -7.76 17.20 -8.02
N ASN A 45 -8.10 15.98 -7.58
CA ASN A 45 -7.99 15.61 -6.16
C ASN A 45 -6.54 15.71 -5.65
N LYS A 46 -5.52 15.36 -6.46
CA LYS A 46 -4.12 15.54 -6.04
C LYS A 46 -3.76 16.99 -5.79
N TYR A 47 -4.14 17.88 -6.72
CA TYR A 47 -3.88 19.32 -6.60
C TYR A 47 -4.68 19.96 -5.45
N ASP A 48 -5.92 19.52 -5.24
CA ASP A 48 -6.78 20.00 -4.14
C ASP A 48 -6.33 19.50 -2.76
N GLU A 49 -5.80 18.28 -2.69
CA GLU A 49 -5.24 17.68 -1.47
C GLU A 49 -3.81 18.12 -1.16
N GLY A 50 -3.18 18.91 -2.04
CA GLY A 50 -1.82 19.38 -1.90
C GLY A 50 -1.68 20.39 -0.77
N GLU A 51 -1.10 19.98 0.36
CA GLU A 51 -0.34 20.94 1.16
C GLU A 51 0.86 21.38 0.31
N LEU A 52 0.94 22.66 -0.05
CA LEU A 52 2.19 23.23 -0.56
C LEU A 52 3.26 23.09 0.53
N ILE A 53 3.98 21.97 0.54
CA ILE A 53 5.19 21.83 1.35
C ILE A 53 6.26 22.68 0.66
N VAL A 54 6.23 23.98 0.92
CA VAL A 54 7.29 24.91 0.52
C VAL A 54 8.47 24.64 1.45
N ASN A 55 9.27 23.62 1.12
CA ASN A 55 10.56 23.40 1.75
C ASN A 55 11.52 24.51 1.29
N ARG A 56 11.40 25.67 1.93
CA ARG A 56 12.20 26.87 1.70
C ARG A 56 13.62 26.71 2.28
N LYS A 57 14.33 25.63 1.93
CA LYS A 57 15.77 25.44 2.16
C LYS A 57 16.37 24.55 1.06
N GLU A 58 16.41 25.07 -0.15
CA GLU A 58 17.22 24.50 -1.23
C GLU A 58 18.58 25.20 -1.30
N ASN A 59 19.66 24.44 -1.11
CA ASN A 59 20.65 24.19 -2.16
C ASN A 59 21.89 23.42 -1.65
N GLN A 60 22.39 22.53 -2.50
CA GLN A 60 23.58 21.67 -2.40
C GLN A 60 23.59 20.46 -1.43
N ASN A 61 23.01 20.53 -0.23
CA ASN A 61 23.06 19.40 0.71
C ASN A 61 22.07 18.24 0.40
N ASN A 62 20.97 18.50 -0.31
CA ASN A 62 19.93 17.50 -0.58
C ASN A 62 20.36 16.40 -1.57
N ASN A 63 21.28 16.70 -2.49
CA ASN A 63 21.76 15.69 -3.45
C ASN A 63 22.65 14.64 -2.77
N VAL A 64 23.42 15.04 -1.75
CA VAL A 64 24.27 14.12 -0.98
C VAL A 64 23.41 13.21 -0.10
N ASP A 65 22.35 13.75 0.51
CA ASP A 65 21.44 12.99 1.38
C ASP A 65 20.56 12.03 0.57
N ALA A 66 20.02 12.47 -0.57
CA ALA A 66 19.30 11.60 -1.51
C ALA A 66 20.21 10.48 -2.05
N ASN A 67 21.44 10.79 -2.45
CA ASN A 67 22.38 9.76 -2.92
C ASN A 67 22.69 8.74 -1.81
N LYS A 68 22.90 9.20 -0.57
CA LYS A 68 23.14 8.31 0.57
C LYS A 68 21.94 7.40 0.84
N GLU A 69 20.74 7.94 0.82
CA GLU A 69 19.49 7.18 0.97
C GLU A 69 19.36 6.08 -0.09
N ILE A 70 19.59 6.43 -1.36
CA ILE A 70 19.54 5.47 -2.46
C ILE A 70 20.58 4.37 -2.29
N GLN A 71 21.81 4.72 -1.88
CA GLN A 71 22.84 3.71 -1.60
C GLN A 71 22.44 2.77 -0.46
N GLU A 72 21.77 3.26 0.58
CA GLU A 72 21.26 2.42 1.67
C GLU A 72 20.12 1.50 1.20
N LEU A 73 19.20 1.99 0.37
CA LEU A 73 18.14 1.17 -0.24
C LEU A 73 18.70 0.09 -1.17
N LEU A 74 19.69 0.41 -2.00
CA LEU A 74 20.33 -0.58 -2.87
C LEU A 74 21.11 -1.63 -2.07
N LYS A 75 21.76 -1.24 -0.95
CA LYS A 75 22.39 -2.19 -0.02
C LYS A 75 21.36 -3.14 0.59
N LEU A 76 20.24 -2.60 1.09
CA LEU A 76 19.13 -3.39 1.63
C LEU A 76 18.60 -4.37 0.58
N ARG A 77 18.34 -3.89 -0.64
CA ARG A 77 17.90 -4.72 -1.77
C ARG A 77 18.85 -5.91 -1.96
N ASN A 78 20.15 -5.66 -2.09
CA ASN A 78 21.15 -6.71 -2.31
C ASN A 78 21.26 -7.67 -1.12
N GLN A 79 21.08 -7.18 0.11
CA GLN A 79 21.04 -8.03 1.30
C GLN A 79 19.81 -8.97 1.28
N ILE A 80 18.61 -8.45 1.00
CA ILE A 80 17.39 -9.26 0.95
C ILE A 80 17.47 -10.31 -0.18
N LEU A 81 17.95 -9.92 -1.36
CA LEU A 81 18.09 -10.83 -2.49
C LEU A 81 19.13 -11.93 -2.24
N SER A 82 20.21 -11.63 -1.50
CA SER A 82 21.20 -12.65 -1.14
C SER A 82 20.68 -13.60 -0.06
N GLU A 83 19.98 -13.10 0.96
CA GLU A 83 19.30 -13.93 1.98
C GLU A 83 18.24 -14.86 1.34
N LYS A 84 17.53 -14.38 0.32
CA LYS A 84 16.57 -15.19 -0.47
C LYS A 84 17.26 -16.32 -1.25
N ARG A 85 18.29 -16.01 -2.04
CA ARG A 85 19.04 -17.01 -2.82
C ARG A 85 19.67 -18.09 -1.93
N TYR A 86 20.25 -17.68 -0.80
CA TYR A 86 20.79 -18.62 0.18
C TYR A 86 19.73 -19.60 0.72
N LYS A 87 18.48 -19.16 0.90
CA LYS A 87 17.38 -20.02 1.35
C LYS A 87 16.86 -20.95 0.26
N GLU A 88 16.82 -20.48 -0.99
CA GLU A 88 16.44 -21.30 -2.16
C GLU A 88 17.45 -22.43 -2.42
N ASP A 89 18.74 -22.20 -2.18
CA ASP A 89 19.78 -23.25 -2.28
C ASP A 89 19.73 -24.29 -1.13
N ASN A 90 19.01 -24.00 -0.03
CA ASN A 90 18.97 -24.80 1.20
C ASN A 90 17.58 -25.38 1.57
N THR A 91 16.61 -25.42 0.65
CA THR A 91 15.17 -25.45 1.00
C THR A 91 14.66 -26.59 1.90
N ILE A 92 14.12 -26.19 3.06
CA ILE A 92 12.83 -26.66 3.63
C ILE A 92 11.74 -25.56 3.52
N GLU A 93 12.06 -24.27 3.38
CA GLU A 93 11.04 -23.20 3.43
C GLU A 93 10.14 -23.09 2.17
N GLU A 94 10.64 -23.35 0.94
CA GLU A 94 9.83 -23.25 -0.28
C GLU A 94 8.63 -24.22 -0.33
N ASN A 95 8.75 -25.39 0.32
CA ASN A 95 7.71 -26.42 0.27
C ASN A 95 6.46 -26.05 1.09
N ILE A 96 6.58 -25.11 2.03
CA ILE A 96 5.44 -24.56 2.79
C ILE A 96 4.66 -23.53 1.95
N PHE A 97 5.34 -22.79 1.06
CA PHE A 97 4.72 -21.72 0.26
C PHE A 97 4.02 -22.20 -1.03
N LYS A 98 4.39 -23.38 -1.56
CA LYS A 98 3.81 -23.93 -2.80
C LYS A 98 2.45 -24.64 -2.62
N ASN A 99 2.11 -25.11 -1.41
CA ASN A 99 1.01 -26.08 -1.22
C ASN A 99 -0.40 -25.52 -0.94
N ASN A 100 -0.61 -24.21 -0.79
CA ASN A 100 -1.92 -23.64 -0.43
C ASN A 100 -2.59 -22.84 -1.57
N ASN A 101 -2.75 -23.46 -2.75
CA ASN A 101 -3.55 -22.95 -3.87
C ASN A 101 -5.03 -23.34 -3.75
N ARG A 102 -5.69 -23.02 -2.63
CA ARG A 102 -7.16 -23.01 -2.55
C ARG A 102 -7.63 -21.59 -2.30
N VAL A 103 -7.63 -20.81 -3.39
CA VAL A 103 -8.22 -19.47 -3.41
C VAL A 103 -9.73 -19.65 -3.48
N ASN A 104 -10.40 -19.56 -2.33
CA ASN A 104 -11.83 -19.33 -2.31
C ASN A 104 -12.04 -17.86 -2.67
N ASN A 105 -12.75 -17.59 -3.76
CA ASN A 105 -13.15 -16.24 -4.16
C ASN A 105 -14.11 -15.66 -3.12
N VAL A 106 -13.58 -15.16 -2.02
CA VAL A 106 -14.32 -14.29 -1.12
C VAL A 106 -14.35 -12.93 -1.81
N THR A 107 -15.46 -12.63 -2.48
CA THR A 107 -15.74 -11.27 -2.95
C THR A 107 -15.88 -10.39 -1.71
N ILE A 108 -14.77 -9.77 -1.27
CA ILE A 108 -14.82 -8.68 -0.30
C ILE A 108 -15.60 -7.56 -1.01
N LYS A 109 -16.85 -7.37 -0.60
CA LYS A 109 -17.61 -6.17 -0.98
C LYS A 109 -16.74 -4.98 -0.58
N SER A 110 -16.42 -4.12 -1.54
CA SER A 110 -15.77 -2.81 -1.32
C SER A 110 -16.28 -2.23 -0.01
N SER A 111 -15.41 -2.10 0.99
CA SER A 111 -15.81 -1.62 2.30
C SER A 111 -14.69 -0.85 2.96
N ASP A 112 -15.02 0.40 3.30
CA ASP A 112 -14.51 1.11 4.47
C ASP A 112 -13.05 1.59 4.45
N TYR A 113 -12.26 1.36 3.40
CA TYR A 113 -10.88 1.85 3.39
C TYR A 113 -10.81 3.39 3.32
N ASN A 114 -10.36 3.98 4.43
CA ASN A 114 -10.10 5.38 4.60
C ASN A 114 -8.60 5.67 4.37
N ARG A 115 -8.29 6.11 3.14
CA ARG A 115 -6.96 6.54 2.69
C ARG A 115 -6.33 7.56 3.62
N GLN A 116 -7.11 8.57 4.04
CA GLN A 116 -6.63 9.64 4.91
C GLN A 116 -6.16 9.11 6.26
N LYS A 117 -6.92 8.19 6.89
CA LYS A 117 -6.50 7.56 8.16
C LYS A 117 -5.23 6.71 8.00
N ALA A 118 -5.08 6.01 6.87
CA ALA A 118 -3.86 5.26 6.60
C ALA A 118 -2.64 6.18 6.45
N VAL A 119 -2.80 7.32 5.77
CA VAL A 119 -1.75 8.33 5.62
C VAL A 119 -1.43 9.00 6.95
N GLU A 120 -2.44 9.36 7.75
CA GLU A 120 -2.24 9.93 9.09
C GLU A 120 -1.49 8.96 10.00
N TYR A 121 -1.83 7.67 9.95
CA TYR A 121 -1.09 6.64 10.68
C TYR A 121 0.37 6.57 10.22
N ALA A 122 0.59 6.55 8.90
CA ALA A 122 1.92 6.48 8.33
C ALA A 122 2.78 7.67 8.77
N LYS A 123 2.26 8.90 8.62
CA LYS A 123 2.94 10.13 9.06
C LYS A 123 3.21 10.11 10.56
N LYS A 124 2.28 9.64 11.39
CA LYS A 124 2.44 9.60 12.84
C LYS A 124 3.51 8.61 13.31
N TYR A 125 3.59 7.42 12.70
CA TYR A 125 4.38 6.31 13.26
C TYR A 125 5.63 5.95 12.46
N ASN A 126 5.98 6.70 11.42
CA ASN A 126 7.12 6.40 10.55
C ASN A 126 8.50 6.45 11.26
N GLY A 127 8.61 7.17 12.38
CA GLY A 127 9.82 7.22 13.20
C GLY A 127 10.98 8.07 12.68
N ALA A 128 10.85 8.77 11.55
CA ALA A 128 11.95 9.52 10.92
C ALA A 128 12.48 10.66 11.79
N GLU A 129 11.63 11.29 12.60
CA GLU A 129 12.03 12.32 13.57
C GLU A 129 13.07 11.83 14.60
N TYR A 130 13.13 10.51 14.84
CA TYR A 130 14.08 9.89 15.78
C TYR A 130 15.34 9.32 15.10
N GLY A 131 15.44 9.46 13.77
CA GLY A 131 16.53 8.95 12.96
C GLY A 131 16.20 7.69 12.16
N PRO A 132 17.00 7.37 11.13
CA PRO A 132 16.67 6.37 10.11
C PRO A 132 16.59 4.93 10.63
N THR A 133 17.18 4.61 11.77
CA THR A 133 17.24 3.26 12.36
C THR A 133 16.56 3.16 13.72
N SER A 134 15.91 4.24 14.17
CA SER A 134 15.30 4.31 15.50
C SER A 134 13.89 3.73 15.52
N THR A 135 13.53 2.98 16.55
CA THR A 135 12.17 2.46 16.73
C THR A 135 11.32 3.31 17.67
N LYS A 136 11.86 4.43 18.19
CA LYS A 136 11.20 5.26 19.22
C LYS A 136 9.86 5.86 18.78
N GLY A 137 9.66 6.07 17.48
CA GLY A 137 8.42 6.61 16.91
C GLY A 137 7.42 5.57 16.43
N TYR A 138 7.72 4.28 16.58
CA TYR A 138 6.86 3.21 16.09
C TYR A 138 5.65 3.02 17.01
N ASN A 139 4.56 2.48 16.47
CA ASN A 139 3.41 2.13 17.29
C ASN A 139 3.72 0.91 18.18
N ASN A 140 3.68 1.10 19.49
CA ASN A 140 3.95 0.05 20.48
C ASN A 140 2.81 -0.98 20.62
N ASP A 141 1.69 -0.79 19.92
CA ASP A 141 0.62 -1.78 19.80
C ASP A 141 0.92 -2.90 18.80
N TYR A 142 2.07 -2.88 18.14
CA TYR A 142 2.50 -3.88 17.17
C TYR A 142 3.93 -4.33 17.44
N PRO A 143 4.29 -5.56 17.04
CA PRO A 143 5.66 -6.04 17.11
C PRO A 143 6.54 -5.25 16.14
N VAL A 144 7.82 -5.15 16.47
CA VAL A 144 8.83 -4.54 15.61
C VAL A 144 9.77 -5.63 15.08
N PHE A 145 9.89 -5.73 13.76
CA PHE A 145 10.77 -6.70 13.11
C PHE A 145 12.07 -6.07 12.60
N LYS A 146 13.08 -6.90 12.32
CA LYS A 146 14.34 -6.45 11.68
C LYS A 146 14.08 -5.80 10.31
N TYR A 147 13.18 -6.40 9.53
CA TYR A 147 12.69 -5.85 8.27
C TYR A 147 11.20 -5.53 8.43
N ASP A 148 10.90 -4.28 8.76
CA ASP A 148 9.57 -3.91 9.26
C ASP A 148 8.65 -3.28 8.19
N CYS A 149 9.12 -3.15 6.94
CA CYS A 149 8.37 -2.47 5.87
C CYS A 149 6.94 -2.99 5.69
N THR A 150 6.76 -4.30 5.52
CA THR A 150 5.44 -4.89 5.33
C THR A 150 4.58 -4.81 6.59
N ASN A 151 5.18 -4.98 7.77
CA ASN A 151 4.48 -4.85 9.05
C ASN A 151 3.93 -3.42 9.22
N PHE A 152 4.76 -2.39 8.98
CA PHE A 152 4.35 -1.00 9.00
C PHE A 152 3.21 -0.68 8.03
N VAL A 153 3.33 -1.11 6.78
CA VAL A 153 2.28 -0.87 5.78
C VAL A 153 0.99 -1.61 6.15
N SER A 154 1.07 -2.83 6.68
CA SER A 154 -0.11 -3.54 7.17
C SER A 154 -0.81 -2.80 8.32
N GLN A 155 -0.05 -2.18 9.23
CA GLN A 155 -0.61 -1.32 10.27
C GLN A 155 -1.31 -0.09 9.68
N CYS A 156 -0.72 0.56 8.67
CA CYS A 156 -1.35 1.68 7.97
C CYS A 156 -2.69 1.28 7.34
N LEU A 157 -2.74 0.10 6.70
CA LEU A 157 -3.96 -0.44 6.10
C LEU A 157 -5.04 -0.73 7.15
N LYS A 158 -4.67 -1.33 8.29
CA LYS A 158 -5.59 -1.59 9.41
C LYS A 158 -6.12 -0.28 10.02
N ALA A 159 -5.26 0.72 10.19
CA ALA A 159 -5.67 2.06 10.65
C ALA A 159 -6.61 2.75 9.64
N GLY A 160 -6.40 2.49 8.35
CA GLY A 160 -7.30 2.86 7.27
C GLY A 160 -8.62 2.08 7.26
N GLY A 161 -8.84 1.10 8.14
CA GLY A 161 -10.11 0.36 8.25
C GLY A 161 -10.14 -0.98 7.52
N MET A 162 -9.01 -1.45 6.97
CA MET A 162 -8.92 -2.81 6.44
C MET A 162 -9.13 -3.82 7.58
N LYS A 163 -10.07 -4.75 7.37
CA LYS A 163 -10.42 -5.78 8.36
C LYS A 163 -9.40 -6.92 8.32
N GLU A 164 -8.93 -7.30 9.49
CA GLU A 164 -8.09 -8.49 9.63
C GLU A 164 -8.89 -9.76 9.33
N VAL A 165 -8.20 -10.72 8.73
CA VAL A 165 -8.76 -12.02 8.36
C VAL A 165 -7.92 -13.10 9.01
N ARG A 166 -8.52 -13.86 9.93
CA ARG A 166 -7.90 -15.01 10.59
C ARG A 166 -8.83 -16.21 10.51
N SER A 167 -8.41 -17.23 9.76
CA SER A 167 -9.09 -18.53 9.80
C SER A 167 -8.92 -19.21 11.16
N SER A 168 -9.95 -19.93 11.62
CA SER A 168 -9.82 -20.86 12.74
C SER A 168 -8.89 -22.03 12.38
N GLY A 169 -7.97 -22.41 13.27
CA GLY A 169 -7.15 -23.62 13.14
C GLY A 169 -5.68 -23.42 13.46
N ASN A 170 -4.98 -24.55 13.64
CA ASN A 170 -3.53 -24.57 13.79
C ASN A 170 -2.89 -24.02 12.49
N ASN A 171 -1.82 -23.24 12.63
CA ASN A 171 -1.08 -22.61 11.53
C ASN A 171 -1.81 -21.52 10.71
N ALA A 172 -2.80 -20.83 11.29
CA ALA A 172 -3.42 -19.68 10.62
C ALA A 172 -2.39 -18.65 10.10
N TRP A 173 -1.26 -18.48 10.79
CA TRP A 173 -0.21 -17.52 10.45
C TRP A 173 0.50 -17.79 9.11
N GLU A 174 0.58 -19.03 8.63
CA GLU A 174 1.30 -19.36 7.39
C GLU A 174 0.40 -19.32 6.15
N ARG A 175 -0.92 -19.16 6.34
CA ARG A 175 -1.90 -19.20 5.27
C ARG A 175 -1.95 -17.90 4.47
N ALA A 176 -1.99 -18.05 3.15
CA ALA A 176 -1.98 -16.93 2.22
C ALA A 176 -3.32 -16.18 2.11
N ASP A 177 -4.41 -16.76 2.61
CA ASP A 177 -5.76 -16.18 2.67
C ASP A 177 -6.06 -15.49 4.02
N ASN A 178 -5.10 -15.51 4.95
CA ASN A 178 -5.19 -14.77 6.21
C ASN A 178 -4.36 -13.49 6.12
N TRP A 179 -4.72 -12.47 6.90
CA TRP A 179 -3.96 -11.23 7.11
C TRP A 179 -4.35 -10.65 8.47
N PHE A 180 -3.49 -10.84 9.47
CA PHE A 180 -3.73 -10.46 10.86
C PHE A 180 -2.43 -10.27 11.66
N CYS A 181 -2.53 -9.51 12.75
CA CYS A 181 -1.54 -9.36 13.81
C CYS A 181 -2.25 -9.26 15.18
N ASP A 182 -2.10 -10.31 15.99
CA ASP A 182 -2.78 -10.47 17.29
C ASP A 182 -1.82 -10.39 18.49
N THR A 183 -0.62 -9.84 18.28
CA THR A 183 0.42 -9.72 19.31
C THR A 183 1.10 -8.36 19.23
N LYS A 184 1.88 -8.04 20.26
CA LYS A 184 2.84 -6.93 20.32
C LYS A 184 4.29 -7.43 20.42
N ASP A 185 4.48 -8.74 20.53
CA ASP A 185 5.80 -9.36 20.72
C ASP A 185 6.29 -10.01 19.43
N ALA A 186 7.43 -9.53 18.90
CA ALA A 186 8.02 -10.05 17.68
C ALA A 186 8.48 -11.51 17.79
N ARG A 187 8.52 -12.09 19.00
CA ARG A 187 8.83 -13.51 19.24
C ARG A 187 7.62 -14.42 19.01
N GLU A 188 6.40 -13.88 19.03
CA GLU A 188 5.16 -14.64 18.84
C GLU A 188 4.79 -14.77 17.35
N LEU A 189 5.70 -15.37 16.57
CA LEU A 189 5.61 -15.44 15.11
C LEU A 189 4.35 -16.14 14.56
N LYS A 190 3.65 -16.91 15.40
CA LYS A 190 2.40 -17.61 15.07
C LYS A 190 1.14 -16.79 15.32
N GLU A 191 1.27 -15.63 15.97
CA GLU A 191 0.20 -14.65 16.18
C GLU A 191 0.28 -13.49 15.16
N VAL A 192 1.20 -13.57 14.20
CA VAL A 192 1.30 -12.61 13.08
C VAL A 192 1.42 -13.37 11.78
N SER A 193 0.42 -13.21 10.92
CA SER A 193 0.42 -13.84 9.60
C SER A 193 1.62 -13.43 8.75
N LEU A 194 2.12 -14.34 7.92
CA LEU A 194 3.19 -14.05 6.96
C LEU A 194 2.76 -12.93 6.01
N THR A 195 1.50 -12.91 5.57
CA THR A 195 0.94 -11.86 4.70
C THR A 195 0.92 -10.48 5.35
N TRP A 196 0.90 -10.39 6.68
CA TRP A 196 1.01 -9.13 7.43
C TRP A 196 2.44 -8.59 7.49
N ARG A 197 3.46 -9.46 7.60
CA ARG A 197 4.84 -9.06 7.92
C ARG A 197 5.91 -9.42 6.88
N HIS A 198 5.54 -10.10 5.79
CA HIS A 198 6.50 -10.58 4.79
C HIS A 198 6.07 -10.16 3.36
N THR A 199 6.99 -9.57 2.60
CA THR A 199 6.74 -8.91 1.31
C THR A 199 6.08 -9.82 0.27
N ASN A 200 6.62 -11.03 0.06
CA ASN A 200 6.07 -11.97 -0.93
C ASN A 200 4.67 -12.49 -0.54
N SER A 201 4.46 -12.71 0.76
CA SER A 201 3.17 -13.16 1.28
C SER A 201 2.13 -12.05 1.20
N PHE A 202 2.53 -10.81 1.47
CA PHE A 202 1.70 -9.62 1.29
C PHE A 202 1.22 -9.49 -0.16
N LYS A 203 2.13 -9.63 -1.14
CA LYS A 203 1.79 -9.63 -2.57
C LYS A 203 0.72 -10.68 -2.88
N ARG A 204 0.89 -11.91 -2.37
CA ARG A 204 -0.07 -13.00 -2.60
C ARG A 204 -1.45 -12.69 -2.05
N TYR A 205 -1.54 -12.14 -0.84
CA TYR A 205 -2.81 -11.75 -0.23
C TYR A 205 -3.45 -10.58 -0.97
N TRP A 206 -2.74 -9.47 -1.16
CA TRP A 206 -3.33 -8.24 -1.67
C TRP A 206 -3.63 -8.27 -3.16
N LYS A 207 -2.95 -9.10 -3.97
CA LYS A 207 -3.33 -9.29 -5.39
C LYS A 207 -4.78 -9.73 -5.60
N VAL A 208 -5.40 -10.39 -4.62
CA VAL A 208 -6.80 -10.84 -4.70
C VAL A 208 -7.74 -10.10 -3.75
N ASN A 209 -7.21 -9.27 -2.85
CA ASN A 209 -7.98 -8.53 -1.84
C ASN A 209 -7.93 -7.00 -2.02
N CYS A 210 -7.13 -6.47 -2.93
CA CYS A 210 -7.20 -5.07 -3.35
C CYS A 210 -8.25 -4.89 -4.46
N ALA A 211 -8.63 -3.64 -4.75
CA ALA A 211 -9.56 -3.37 -5.84
C ALA A 211 -8.93 -3.60 -7.21
N LYS A 212 -7.71 -3.13 -7.37
CA LYS A 212 -6.89 -3.30 -8.58
C LYS A 212 -5.43 -3.35 -8.16
N TYR A 213 -4.64 -4.12 -8.89
CA TYR A 213 -3.19 -4.00 -8.84
C TYR A 213 -2.64 -3.91 -10.25
N LYS A 214 -1.50 -3.24 -10.40
CA LYS A 214 -0.77 -3.17 -11.67
C LYS A 214 0.73 -3.32 -11.41
N ILE A 215 1.40 -4.03 -12.31
CA ILE A 215 2.85 -4.17 -12.31
C ILE A 215 3.37 -3.22 -13.39
N TYR A 216 4.33 -2.38 -13.02
CA TYR A 216 5.01 -1.47 -13.91
C TYR A 216 6.44 -1.94 -14.10
N ASP A 217 6.86 -1.96 -15.36
CA ASP A 217 8.26 -1.93 -15.71
C ASP A 217 8.74 -0.48 -15.56
N VAL A 218 9.78 -0.27 -14.77
CA VAL A 218 10.33 1.08 -14.49
C VAL A 218 11.75 1.24 -15.01
N SER A 219 12.19 0.31 -15.85
CA SER A 219 13.52 0.30 -16.47
C SER A 219 13.85 1.59 -17.23
N GLU A 220 12.85 2.21 -17.87
CA GLU A 220 12.99 3.45 -18.64
C GLU A 220 12.54 4.69 -17.84
N THR A 221 12.30 4.56 -16.53
CA THR A 221 11.79 5.66 -15.68
C THR A 221 12.94 6.48 -15.08
N ASP A 222 13.81 7.02 -15.93
CA ASP A 222 15.03 7.77 -15.54
C ASP A 222 14.85 9.30 -15.52
N SER A 223 13.67 9.79 -15.94
CA SER A 223 13.33 11.20 -16.05
C SER A 223 11.95 11.50 -15.46
N TRP A 224 11.72 12.76 -15.06
CA TRP A 224 10.42 13.21 -14.56
C TRP A 224 9.27 12.94 -15.54
N SER A 225 9.52 13.12 -16.84
CA SER A 225 8.52 12.87 -17.89
C SER A 225 8.09 11.41 -17.93
N GLU A 226 9.03 10.47 -17.93
CA GLU A 226 8.71 9.04 -17.92
C GLU A 226 8.11 8.60 -16.58
N PHE A 227 8.55 9.20 -15.46
CA PHE A 227 7.94 8.96 -14.15
C PHE A 227 6.48 9.39 -14.12
N HIS A 228 6.16 10.55 -14.68
CA HIS A 228 4.78 11.03 -14.76
C HIS A 228 3.92 10.12 -15.62
N LYS A 229 4.38 9.82 -16.84
CA LYS A 229 3.71 8.90 -17.77
C LYS A 229 3.49 7.50 -17.17
N THR A 230 4.41 7.03 -16.35
CA THR A 230 4.35 5.67 -15.78
C THR A 230 3.49 5.62 -14.52
N LEU A 231 3.64 6.57 -13.59
CA LEU A 231 3.14 6.43 -12.21
C LEU A 231 2.26 7.58 -11.71
N TRP A 232 2.51 8.82 -12.13
CA TRP A 232 1.83 9.99 -11.57
C TRP A 232 0.32 9.89 -11.65
N ASP A 233 -0.17 9.33 -12.75
CA ASP A 233 -1.59 9.25 -13.06
C ASP A 233 -2.34 8.16 -12.27
N PHE A 234 -1.60 7.22 -11.69
CA PHE A 234 -2.15 5.97 -11.16
C PHE A 234 -2.02 5.81 -9.66
N LEU A 235 -1.06 6.48 -9.02
CA LEU A 235 -0.83 6.38 -7.58
C LEU A 235 -1.51 7.53 -6.87
N VAL A 236 -2.30 7.23 -5.84
CA VAL A 236 -2.83 8.24 -4.92
C VAL A 236 -2.45 7.96 -3.46
N LYS A 237 -2.59 8.97 -2.60
CA LYS A 237 -2.40 8.82 -1.14
C LYS A 237 -3.16 7.59 -0.60
N GLY A 238 -2.47 6.83 0.24
CA GLY A 238 -2.95 5.56 0.79
C GLY A 238 -2.72 4.34 -0.12
N ASP A 239 -2.31 4.51 -1.38
CA ASP A 239 -1.90 3.35 -2.18
C ASP A 239 -0.62 2.73 -1.64
N VAL A 240 -0.53 1.42 -1.79
CA VAL A 240 0.65 0.64 -1.43
C VAL A 240 1.48 0.39 -2.68
N VAL A 241 2.79 0.52 -2.56
CA VAL A 241 3.75 0.18 -3.61
C VAL A 241 4.71 -0.87 -3.09
N GLN A 242 5.01 -1.88 -3.91
CA GLN A 242 6.09 -2.82 -3.65
C GLN A 242 7.20 -2.67 -4.69
N LEU A 243 8.43 -2.48 -4.21
CA LEU A 243 9.63 -2.50 -5.04
C LEU A 243 10.04 -3.96 -5.25
N CYS A 244 10.24 -4.34 -6.50
CA CYS A 244 10.46 -5.73 -6.89
C CYS A 244 11.74 -5.88 -7.69
N ASP A 245 12.34 -7.06 -7.60
CA ASP A 245 13.40 -7.46 -8.52
C ASP A 245 12.86 -7.68 -9.95
N LYS A 246 13.77 -8.06 -10.85
CA LYS A 246 13.46 -8.36 -12.26
C LYS A 246 12.41 -9.46 -12.48
N ASP A 247 12.30 -10.39 -11.55
CA ASP A 247 11.36 -11.50 -11.63
C ASP A 247 9.98 -11.08 -11.06
N GLY A 248 9.90 -9.84 -10.56
CA GLY A 248 8.70 -9.26 -9.97
C GLY A 248 8.52 -9.66 -8.51
N ASP A 249 9.57 -10.17 -7.84
CA ASP A 249 9.49 -10.53 -6.43
C ASP A 249 9.79 -9.34 -5.52
N PRO A 250 8.89 -9.02 -4.57
CA PRO A 250 8.98 -7.81 -3.79
C PRO A 250 10.03 -7.92 -2.69
N TRP A 251 10.93 -6.93 -2.62
CA TRP A 251 11.93 -6.80 -1.57
C TRP A 251 11.65 -5.63 -0.61
N HIS A 252 10.73 -4.73 -0.96
CA HIS A 252 10.30 -3.64 -0.09
C HIS A 252 8.81 -3.29 -0.28
N THR A 253 8.17 -2.75 0.76
CA THR A 253 6.76 -2.33 0.74
C THR A 253 6.64 -0.95 1.37
N ILE A 254 6.03 -0.01 0.65
CA ILE A 254 5.90 1.40 1.03
C ILE A 254 4.46 1.88 0.83
N ILE A 255 4.09 3.00 1.46
CA ILE A 255 2.77 3.62 1.31
C ILE A 255 2.91 5.07 0.83
N VAL A 256 2.07 5.48 -0.11
CA VAL A 256 2.02 6.86 -0.62
C VAL A 256 1.36 7.77 0.43
N THR A 257 2.05 8.84 0.83
CA THR A 257 1.62 9.73 1.92
C THR A 257 1.46 11.19 1.52
N GLY A 258 1.91 11.58 0.33
CA GLY A 258 1.82 12.94 -0.12
C GLY A 258 2.24 13.15 -1.56
N TYR A 259 2.24 14.41 -1.96
CA TYR A 259 2.79 14.88 -3.22
C TYR A 259 3.65 16.10 -2.95
N HIS A 260 4.67 16.30 -3.78
CA HIS A 260 5.39 17.56 -3.87
C HIS A 260 5.08 18.17 -5.22
N PHE A 261 4.73 19.46 -5.26
CA PHE A 261 4.43 20.16 -6.51
C PHE A 261 5.50 21.20 -6.78
N ASP A 262 6.05 21.19 -7.99
CA ASP A 262 7.04 22.16 -8.45
C ASP A 262 6.59 22.77 -9.78
N SER A 263 6.75 24.10 -9.90
CA SER A 263 6.46 24.91 -11.08
C SER A 263 7.17 24.47 -12.38
N GLY A 264 8.12 23.54 -12.31
CA GLY A 264 8.93 23.05 -13.43
C GLY A 264 8.63 21.63 -13.92
N ASN A 265 7.42 21.09 -13.71
CA ASN A 265 7.05 19.69 -14.02
C ASN A 265 7.89 18.64 -13.27
N LYS A 266 8.28 18.93 -12.02
CA LYS A 266 8.98 18.00 -11.13
C LYS A 266 8.09 17.57 -9.98
N ASP A 267 6.80 17.41 -10.28
CA ASP A 267 5.83 16.95 -9.32
C ASP A 267 6.18 15.52 -8.88
N ASP A 268 6.24 15.28 -7.58
CA ASP A 268 6.70 14.01 -7.02
C ASP A 268 5.62 13.35 -6.18
N ILE A 269 5.68 12.02 -6.15
CA ILE A 269 4.89 11.20 -5.24
C ILE A 269 5.75 10.96 -4.01
N LEU A 270 5.20 11.26 -2.82
CA LEU A 270 5.90 11.09 -1.56
C LEU A 270 5.43 9.83 -0.84
N TYR A 271 6.36 9.11 -0.21
CA TYR A 271 6.08 7.86 0.49
C TYR A 271 6.64 7.82 1.92
N SER A 272 6.12 6.89 2.73
CA SER A 272 6.64 6.53 4.05
C SER A 272 6.95 5.04 4.18
N ALA A 273 7.93 4.69 5.04
CA ALA A 273 8.41 3.31 5.22
C ALA A 273 9.20 3.07 6.53
N HIS A 274 9.34 1.79 6.93
CA HIS A 274 10.15 1.30 8.08
C HIS A 274 11.31 0.36 7.64
N THR A 275 12.24 0.79 6.79
CA THR A 275 13.51 0.00 6.60
C THR A 275 14.75 0.87 6.53
N ASN A 276 14.55 2.13 6.18
CA ASN A 276 15.07 3.25 6.94
C ASN A 276 13.85 4.16 7.17
N ASN A 277 13.70 4.74 8.34
CA ASN A 277 12.51 5.55 8.63
C ASN A 277 12.38 6.68 7.62
N LYS A 278 11.26 6.71 6.90
CA LYS A 278 10.95 7.73 5.89
C LYS A 278 9.62 8.40 6.17
N GLU A 279 9.66 9.73 6.17
CA GLU A 279 8.48 10.57 6.12
C GLU A 279 8.50 11.37 4.82
N ASN A 280 7.51 11.12 3.95
CA ASN A 280 7.35 11.85 2.69
C ASN A 280 8.63 11.89 1.83
N ALA A 281 9.31 10.76 1.69
CA ALA A 281 10.48 10.63 0.82
C ALA A 281 10.07 10.56 -0.66
N SER A 282 10.98 10.98 -1.54
CA SER A 282 10.75 11.05 -2.99
C SER A 282 10.65 9.67 -3.63
N LEU A 283 9.49 9.33 -4.21
CA LEU A 283 9.34 8.09 -4.97
C LEU A 283 10.09 8.17 -6.30
N TYR A 284 10.12 9.33 -6.97
CA TYR A 284 10.91 9.52 -8.19
C TYR A 284 12.38 9.17 -7.98
N ASN A 285 12.99 9.68 -6.90
CA ASN A 285 14.38 9.39 -6.60
C ASN A 285 14.63 7.91 -6.35
N VAL A 286 13.69 7.18 -5.77
CA VAL A 286 13.78 5.72 -5.64
C VAL A 286 13.74 5.09 -7.03
N VAL A 287 12.68 5.34 -7.79
CA VAL A 287 12.40 4.68 -9.07
C VAL A 287 13.52 4.89 -10.09
N LYS A 288 13.99 6.13 -10.27
CA LYS A 288 15.05 6.47 -11.24
C LYS A 288 16.40 5.80 -10.94
N ASN A 289 16.60 5.32 -9.71
CA ASN A 289 17.83 4.70 -9.26
C ASN A 289 17.68 3.20 -8.99
N LEU A 290 16.50 2.64 -9.27
CA LEU A 290 16.35 1.18 -9.30
C LEU A 290 17.14 0.61 -10.49
N PRO A 291 17.67 -0.60 -10.39
CA PRO A 291 18.26 -1.27 -11.54
C PRO A 291 17.25 -1.36 -12.71
N ASP A 292 17.72 -1.18 -13.94
CA ASP A 292 16.92 -1.15 -15.19
C ASP A 292 16.14 -2.44 -15.52
N SER A 293 16.06 -3.39 -14.60
CA SER A 293 15.23 -4.60 -14.75
C SER A 293 14.18 -4.73 -13.67
N ASP A 294 14.28 -3.91 -12.61
CA ASP A 294 13.37 -3.95 -11.48
C ASP A 294 11.97 -3.46 -11.87
N LYS A 295 11.00 -3.94 -11.12
CA LYS A 295 9.59 -3.66 -11.33
C LYS A 295 9.00 -3.03 -10.09
N ILE A 296 7.85 -2.40 -10.23
CA ILE A 296 7.04 -2.03 -9.07
C ILE A 296 5.62 -2.55 -9.20
N ILE A 297 5.01 -2.90 -8.07
CA ILE A 297 3.60 -3.27 -7.99
C ILE A 297 2.87 -2.17 -7.25
N VAL A 298 1.78 -1.67 -7.82
CA VAL A 298 0.90 -0.67 -7.22
C VAL A 298 -0.42 -1.35 -6.89
N TYR A 299 -0.91 -1.12 -5.66
CA TYR A 299 -2.19 -1.63 -5.18
C TYR A 299 -3.16 -0.47 -4.91
N ASP A 300 -4.28 -0.45 -5.65
CA ASP A 300 -5.45 0.40 -5.37
C ASP A 300 -6.28 -0.27 -4.27
N MET A 301 -6.22 0.30 -3.07
CA MET A 301 -6.87 -0.20 -1.87
C MET A 301 -8.32 0.34 -1.77
N LYS A 302 -9.31 -0.52 -1.49
CA LYS A 302 -10.74 -0.15 -1.31
C LYS A 302 -11.46 -0.99 -0.26
#